data_AF-A0A7S3CFY4-F1
#
_entry.id   AF-A0A7S3CFY4-F1
#
_cell.length_a   1.000
_cell.length_b   1.000
_cell.length_c   1.000
_cell.angle_alpha   90.00
_cell.angle_beta   90.00
_cell.angle_gamma   90.00
#
_symmetry.space_group_name_H-M   'P 1'
#
loop_
_entity.id
_entity.type
_entity.pdbx_description
1 polymer ?
#
loop_
_entity_poly.entity_id
_entity_poly.type
_entity_poly.pdbx_seq_one_letter_code
_entity_poly.pdbx_strand_id
1 'polypeptide(L)'
;DVTGVQTCAMNIDGSNGLACLTRAERGGSAAASASTIAPLPHMFVVKDLVVDMANFYAQYKSVKPWLQSGDAEKVDGKEVFQSKEDRAKLDGLYECILCACCSTSCPSYWWNSDKYLGPAVLLQAYRWIIDSRDQSTDERLKQLDDAFKLYRCKTIMNCAKVCPKGLNPGKAIAKIKKAHHGHLE
;
A
#
# COMPACT_ATOMS: atom_id res chain seq x y z
N ASP A 1 13.93 -17.43 -1.39
CA ASP A 1 13.62 -16.04 -1.72
C ASP A 1 13.17 -15.33 -0.45
N VAL A 2 14.06 -14.59 0.22
CA VAL A 2 13.95 -14.18 1.64
C VAL A 2 13.45 -12.72 1.77
N THR A 3 12.69 -12.21 0.80
CA THR A 3 12.32 -10.77 0.73
C THR A 3 10.94 -10.44 1.31
N GLY A 4 10.41 -11.26 2.22
CA GLY A 4 9.03 -11.19 2.72
C GLY A 4 8.79 -10.43 4.03
N VAL A 5 9.81 -9.80 4.64
CA VAL A 5 9.65 -9.18 5.97
C VAL A 5 9.66 -7.65 5.89
N GLN A 6 8.53 -7.04 6.27
CA GLN A 6 8.22 -5.61 6.25
C GLN A 6 9.04 -4.74 7.25
N THR A 7 9.97 -5.33 8.00
CA THR A 7 10.51 -4.77 9.25
C THR A 7 11.60 -3.72 9.09
N CYS A 8 12.30 -3.69 7.96
CA CYS A 8 13.48 -2.82 7.76
C CYS A 8 13.22 -1.61 6.85
N ALA A 9 11.95 -1.18 6.76
CA ALA A 9 11.58 0.03 6.04
C ALA A 9 12.08 1.27 6.79
N MET A 10 12.85 2.11 6.12
CA MET A 10 13.41 3.34 6.69
C MET A 10 13.73 4.35 5.58
N ASN A 11 14.12 5.57 5.95
CA ASN A 11 14.62 6.57 5.02
C ASN A 11 16.15 6.46 4.92
N ILE A 12 16.65 6.25 3.71
CA ILE A 12 18.08 6.09 3.41
C ILE A 12 18.42 7.11 2.33
N ASP A 13 19.32 8.04 2.65
CA ASP A 13 19.75 9.12 1.77
C ASP A 13 18.57 9.93 1.19
N GLY A 14 17.56 10.21 2.03
CA GLY A 14 16.39 11.00 1.68
C GLY A 14 15.27 10.21 1.00
N SER A 15 15.47 8.94 0.64
CA SER A 15 14.45 8.09 0.01
C SER A 15 14.02 6.94 0.91
N ASN A 16 12.71 6.66 0.93
CA ASN A 16 12.21 5.48 1.63
C ASN A 16 12.60 4.21 0.88
N GLY A 17 13.04 3.19 1.60
CA GLY A 17 13.46 1.91 1.05
C GLY A 17 13.52 0.82 2.10
N LEU A 18 13.86 -0.40 1.69
CA LEU A 18 14.15 -1.50 2.61
C LEU A 18 15.65 -1.60 2.80
N ALA A 19 16.13 -1.43 4.03
CA ALA A 19 17.57 -1.46 4.30
C ALA A 19 18.25 -2.76 3.82
N CYS A 20 17.55 -3.91 3.89
CA CYS A 20 18.09 -5.18 3.43
C CYS A 20 18.25 -5.29 1.90
N LEU A 21 17.59 -4.42 1.13
CA LEU A 21 17.67 -4.37 -0.33
C LEU A 21 18.45 -3.16 -0.85
N THR A 22 18.72 -2.18 0.01
CA THR A 22 19.53 -1.01 -0.33
C THR A 22 21.00 -1.38 -0.32
N ARG A 23 21.67 -1.22 -1.46
CA ARG A 23 23.11 -1.47 -1.55
C ARG A 23 23.87 -0.38 -0.79
N ALA A 24 24.75 -0.81 0.10
CA ALA A 24 25.75 0.09 0.68
C ALA A 24 26.80 0.42 -0.40
N GLU A 25 27.07 1.71 -0.60
CA GLU A 25 28.17 2.17 -1.44
C GLU A 25 29.50 1.66 -0.88
N ARG A 26 30.23 0.88 -1.68
CA ARG A 26 31.55 0.35 -1.32
C ARG A 26 32.62 1.24 -1.95
N GLY A 27 32.93 2.36 -1.31
CA GLY A 27 33.94 3.29 -1.83
C GLY A 27 34.45 4.26 -0.78
N GLY A 28 35.60 3.94 -0.19
CA GLY A 28 36.35 4.82 0.72
C GLY A 28 37.17 5.90 -0.02
N SER A 29 36.62 6.52 -1.07
CA SER A 29 37.22 7.73 -1.61
C SER A 29 36.79 8.90 -0.73
N ALA A 30 37.67 9.88 -0.51
CA ALA A 30 37.40 11.07 0.30
C ALA A 30 36.22 11.95 -0.19
N ALA A 31 35.59 11.57 -1.31
CA ALA A 31 34.42 12.21 -1.91
C ALA A 31 33.09 11.48 -1.65
N ALA A 32 33.09 10.29 -1.04
CA ALA A 32 31.85 9.60 -0.67
C ALA A 32 31.25 10.26 0.58
N SER A 33 30.13 10.98 0.41
CA SER A 33 29.36 11.53 1.51
C SER A 33 28.86 10.40 2.42
N ALA A 34 28.91 10.60 3.74
CA ALA A 34 28.34 9.65 4.69
C ALA A 34 26.84 9.43 4.39
N SER A 35 26.42 8.17 4.31
CA SER A 35 25.00 7.83 4.16
C SER A 35 24.21 8.29 5.38
N THR A 36 23.05 8.87 5.15
CA THR A 36 22.12 9.28 6.20
C THR A 36 21.01 8.24 6.32
N ILE A 37 20.81 7.73 7.53
CA ILE A 37 19.74 6.78 7.85
C ILE A 37 18.81 7.43 8.88
N ALA A 38 17.53 7.47 8.56
CA ALA A 38 16.49 8.05 9.41
C ALA A 38 15.25 7.14 9.46
N PRO A 39 14.41 7.23 10.51
CA PRO A 39 13.14 6.51 10.56
C PRO A 39 12.22 6.91 9.39
N LEU A 40 11.12 6.15 9.19
CA LEU A 40 10.12 6.52 8.20
C LEU A 40 9.56 7.93 8.48
N PRO A 41 9.46 8.81 7.46
CA PRO A 41 9.09 10.21 7.69
C PRO A 41 7.69 10.40 8.29
N HIS A 42 7.56 11.39 9.16
CA HIS A 42 6.30 11.83 9.77
C HIS A 42 5.54 10.74 10.55
N MET A 43 6.30 9.85 11.18
CA MET A 43 5.80 8.83 12.11
C MET A 43 6.28 9.13 13.52
N PHE A 44 5.54 8.69 14.54
CA PHE A 44 6.02 8.74 15.92
C PHE A 44 7.17 7.75 16.10
N VAL A 45 8.33 8.23 16.52
CA VAL A 45 9.49 7.39 16.80
C VAL A 45 9.34 6.79 18.19
N VAL A 46 9.32 5.45 18.27
CA VAL A 46 9.33 4.74 19.55
C VAL A 46 10.74 4.77 20.12
N LYS A 47 11.73 4.38 19.32
CA LYS A 47 13.16 4.44 19.65
C LYS A 47 14.01 4.28 18.38
N ASP A 48 15.08 5.07 18.27
CA ASP A 48 16.04 5.00 17.16
C ASP A 48 15.36 5.05 15.77
N LEU A 49 15.42 3.96 15.00
CA LEU A 49 14.79 3.85 13.67
C LEU A 49 13.41 3.16 13.71
N VAL A 50 12.94 2.78 14.89
CA VAL A 50 11.66 2.07 15.08
C VAL A 50 10.54 3.09 15.27
N VAL A 51 9.53 3.01 14.40
CA VAL A 51 8.35 3.88 14.40
C VAL A 51 7.10 3.14 14.86
N ASP A 52 6.14 3.88 15.41
CA ASP A 52 4.82 3.35 15.75
C ASP A 52 3.96 3.15 14.48
N MET A 53 3.58 1.89 14.24
CA MET A 53 2.80 1.47 13.08
C MET A 53 1.32 1.21 13.40
N ALA A 54 0.85 1.47 14.63
CA ALA A 54 -0.50 1.15 15.07
C ALA A 54 -1.58 1.79 14.20
N ASN A 55 -1.46 3.09 13.89
CA ASN A 55 -2.40 3.78 13.00
C ASN A 55 -2.42 3.16 11.60
N PHE A 56 -1.25 2.87 11.03
CA PHE A 56 -1.14 2.25 9.71
C PHE A 56 -1.88 0.90 9.64
N TYR A 57 -1.68 0.04 10.65
CA TYR A 57 -2.38 -1.25 10.71
C TYR A 57 -3.87 -1.12 11.02
N ALA A 58 -4.26 -0.15 11.83
CA ALA A 58 -5.68 0.15 12.08
C ALA A 58 -6.40 0.57 10.79
N GLN A 59 -5.77 1.42 9.97
CA GLN A 59 -6.28 1.81 8.66
C GLN A 59 -6.36 0.62 7.70
N TYR A 60 -5.34 -0.25 7.66
CA TYR A 60 -5.38 -1.48 6.87
C TYR A 60 -6.53 -2.41 7.29
N LYS A 61 -6.73 -2.62 8.59
CA LYS A 61 -7.87 -3.40 9.11
C LYS A 61 -9.21 -2.77 8.74
N SER A 62 -9.28 -1.43 8.69
CA SER A 62 -10.52 -0.71 8.40
C SER A 62 -11.10 -1.05 7.03
N VAL A 63 -10.26 -1.33 6.01
CA VAL A 63 -10.73 -1.67 4.65
C VAL A 63 -11.13 -3.13 4.47
N LYS A 64 -11.24 -3.89 5.58
CA LYS A 64 -11.66 -5.30 5.62
C LYS A 64 -10.92 -6.18 4.61
N PRO A 65 -9.59 -6.37 4.75
CA PRO A 65 -8.75 -6.96 3.72
C PRO A 65 -8.83 -8.50 3.70
N TRP A 66 -10.04 -9.05 3.59
CA TRP A 66 -10.33 -10.47 3.45
C TRP A 66 -11.47 -10.67 2.46
N LEU A 67 -11.59 -11.87 1.90
CA LEU A 67 -12.62 -12.22 0.92
C LEU A 67 -14.00 -12.15 1.57
N GLN A 68 -14.93 -11.43 0.94
CA GLN A 68 -16.33 -11.37 1.35
C GLN A 68 -17.20 -11.98 0.25
N SER A 69 -17.49 -13.29 0.37
CA SER A 69 -18.44 -13.99 -0.48
C SER A 69 -19.67 -14.41 0.34
N GLY A 70 -20.84 -14.41 -0.31
CA GLY A 70 -22.08 -14.91 0.28
C GLY A 70 -22.01 -16.41 0.56
N ASP A 71 -22.82 -16.88 1.51
CA ASP A 71 -22.82 -18.29 1.95
C ASP A 71 -23.20 -19.28 0.82
N ALA A 72 -23.84 -18.81 -0.24
CA ALA A 72 -24.24 -19.61 -1.40
C ALA A 72 -23.06 -20.22 -2.20
N GLU A 73 -21.86 -19.64 -2.14
CA GLU A 73 -20.67 -20.19 -2.85
C GLU A 73 -19.96 -21.29 -2.06
N LYS A 74 -20.22 -21.44 -0.76
CA LYS A 74 -19.56 -22.45 0.10
C LYS A 74 -20.25 -23.81 0.09
N VAL A 75 -21.34 -23.94 -0.68
CA VAL A 75 -22.35 -25.01 -0.54
C VAL A 75 -21.83 -26.39 -0.95
N ASP A 76 -20.70 -26.50 -1.67
CA ASP A 76 -20.29 -27.77 -2.28
C ASP A 76 -18.83 -28.20 -2.03
N GLY A 77 -18.13 -27.57 -1.06
CA GLY A 77 -16.76 -27.96 -0.69
C GLY A 77 -15.68 -27.81 -1.78
N LYS A 78 -16.02 -27.18 -2.91
CA LYS A 78 -15.14 -26.93 -4.05
C LYS A 78 -14.45 -25.57 -3.95
N GLU A 79 -13.39 -25.39 -4.74
CA GLU A 79 -12.73 -24.09 -4.91
C GLU A 79 -13.64 -23.07 -5.61
N VAL A 80 -13.49 -21.79 -5.28
CA VAL A 80 -14.19 -20.70 -5.99
C VAL A 80 -13.50 -20.48 -7.33
N PHE A 81 -14.26 -20.59 -8.41
CA PHE A 81 -13.73 -20.42 -9.75
C PHE A 81 -13.22 -18.98 -9.98
N GLN A 82 -12.07 -18.85 -10.63
CA GLN A 82 -11.54 -17.58 -11.12
C GLN A 82 -10.81 -17.82 -12.45
N SER A 83 -11.16 -17.03 -13.47
CA SER A 83 -10.49 -17.09 -14.78
C SER A 83 -9.02 -16.63 -14.68
N LYS A 84 -8.18 -17.02 -15.65
CA LYS A 84 -6.78 -16.57 -15.68
C LYS A 84 -6.71 -15.05 -15.90
N GLU A 85 -7.63 -14.53 -16.70
CA GLU A 85 -7.79 -13.12 -17.03
C GLU A 85 -8.15 -12.31 -15.78
N ASP A 86 -9.09 -12.80 -14.95
CA ASP A 86 -9.45 -12.14 -13.69
C ASP A 86 -8.33 -12.23 -12.66
N ARG A 87 -7.66 -13.39 -12.54
CA ARG A 87 -6.52 -13.56 -11.63
C ARG A 87 -5.38 -12.60 -11.99
N ALA A 88 -5.10 -12.40 -13.28
CA ALA A 88 -4.04 -11.51 -13.75
C ALA A 88 -4.28 -10.04 -13.36
N LYS A 89 -5.54 -9.63 -13.16
CA LYS A 89 -5.87 -8.27 -12.68
C LYS A 89 -5.31 -7.98 -11.28
N LEU A 90 -5.03 -9.02 -10.49
CA LEU A 90 -4.47 -8.89 -9.15
C LEU A 90 -2.96 -8.68 -9.14
N ASP A 91 -2.26 -8.98 -10.23
CA ASP A 91 -0.82 -8.80 -10.35
C ASP A 91 -0.45 -7.31 -10.25
N GLY A 92 0.60 -7.01 -9.49
CA GLY A 92 0.97 -5.65 -9.10
C GLY A 92 0.18 -5.08 -7.91
N LEU A 93 -0.69 -5.87 -7.28
CA LEU A 93 -1.46 -5.50 -6.10
C LEU A 93 -1.18 -6.43 -4.90
N TYR A 94 -1.27 -7.74 -5.07
CA TYR A 94 -1.15 -8.69 -3.95
C TYR A 94 0.28 -8.83 -3.42
N GLU A 95 1.29 -8.42 -4.20
CA GLU A 95 2.71 -8.47 -3.86
C GLU A 95 3.12 -7.38 -2.85
N CYS A 96 2.17 -6.54 -2.43
CA CYS A 96 2.41 -5.53 -1.40
C CYS A 96 2.78 -6.19 -0.08
N ILE A 97 3.94 -5.82 0.46
CA ILE A 97 4.46 -6.35 1.72
C ILE A 97 4.14 -5.47 2.94
N LEU A 98 3.21 -4.51 2.82
CA LEU A 98 2.80 -3.61 3.91
C LEU A 98 3.94 -2.87 4.65
N CYS A 99 5.03 -2.55 3.95
CA CYS A 99 6.21 -1.86 4.53
C CYS A 99 6.03 -0.36 4.82
N ALA A 100 4.88 0.23 4.47
CA ALA A 100 4.58 1.65 4.62
C ALA A 100 5.50 2.69 3.92
N CYS A 101 6.55 2.28 3.17
CA CYS A 101 7.42 3.21 2.43
C CYS A 101 6.63 4.19 1.55
N CYS A 102 5.60 3.70 0.85
CA CYS A 102 4.79 4.50 -0.05
C CYS A 102 3.87 5.48 0.70
N SER A 103 3.32 5.10 1.87
CA SER A 103 2.47 5.98 2.67
C SER A 103 3.28 7.07 3.34
N THR A 104 4.41 6.71 3.95
CA THR A 104 5.30 7.63 4.65
C THR A 104 6.17 8.46 3.71
N SER A 105 6.08 8.29 2.39
CA SER A 105 6.65 9.22 1.40
C SER A 105 5.62 10.18 0.82
N CYS A 106 4.33 10.04 1.18
CA CYS A 106 3.24 10.82 0.62
C CYS A 106 2.96 12.06 1.50
N PRO A 107 3.16 13.29 1.00
CA PRO A 107 2.88 14.50 1.78
C PRO A 107 1.41 14.59 2.24
N SER A 108 0.46 14.13 1.43
CA SER A 108 -0.96 14.11 1.86
C SER A 108 -1.19 13.20 3.08
N TYR A 109 -0.38 12.14 3.25
CA TYR A 109 -0.42 11.27 4.41
C TYR A 109 0.26 11.90 5.62
N TRP A 110 1.36 12.63 5.43
CA TRP A 110 1.98 13.41 6.52
C TRP A 110 0.95 14.32 7.18
N TRP A 111 0.25 15.12 6.38
CA TRP A 111 -0.68 16.12 6.91
C TRP A 111 -2.03 15.58 7.41
N ASN A 112 -2.43 14.37 7.01
CA ASN A 112 -3.79 13.85 7.29
C ASN A 112 -3.78 12.35 7.60
N SER A 113 -2.74 11.81 8.23
CA SER A 113 -2.62 10.36 8.49
C SER A 113 -3.71 9.81 9.40
N ASP A 114 -4.42 10.67 10.14
CA ASP A 114 -5.58 10.34 10.96
C ASP A 114 -6.83 9.98 10.13
N LYS A 115 -6.96 10.53 8.92
CA LYS A 115 -8.17 10.39 8.08
C LYS A 115 -7.90 9.85 6.67
N TYR A 116 -6.82 10.28 6.03
CA TYR A 116 -6.41 9.77 4.73
C TYR A 116 -5.76 8.39 4.90
N LEU A 117 -6.31 7.39 4.23
CA LEU A 117 -5.88 5.99 4.37
C LEU A 117 -4.47 5.74 3.83
N GLY A 118 -4.02 6.57 2.90
CA GLY A 118 -2.70 6.45 2.30
C GLY A 118 -2.62 5.39 1.19
N PRO A 119 -1.54 5.44 0.39
CA PRO A 119 -1.38 4.63 -0.80
C PRO A 119 -1.30 3.12 -0.56
N ALA A 120 -0.66 2.67 0.54
CA ALA A 120 -0.58 1.23 0.82
C ALA A 120 -1.98 0.62 1.05
N VAL A 121 -2.77 1.27 1.91
CA VAL A 121 -4.12 0.82 2.28
C VAL A 121 -5.06 0.92 1.09
N LEU A 122 -5.00 2.00 0.31
CA LEU A 122 -5.84 2.16 -0.88
C LEU A 122 -5.47 1.18 -2.00
N LEU A 123 -4.20 0.81 -2.16
CA LEU A 123 -3.81 -0.27 -3.09
C LEU A 123 -4.43 -1.60 -2.65
N GLN A 124 -4.41 -1.91 -1.35
CA GLN A 124 -5.02 -3.13 -0.81
C GLN A 124 -6.56 -3.09 -0.88
N ALA A 125 -7.19 -1.94 -0.68
CA ALA A 125 -8.62 -1.79 -0.90
C ALA A 125 -8.97 -2.07 -2.36
N TYR A 126 -8.20 -1.52 -3.30
CA TYR A 126 -8.38 -1.78 -4.73
C TYR A 126 -8.22 -3.26 -5.06
N ARG A 127 -7.22 -3.94 -4.48
CA ARG A 127 -7.00 -5.39 -4.63
C ARG A 127 -8.24 -6.23 -4.30
N TRP A 128 -9.07 -5.79 -3.36
CA TRP A 128 -10.32 -6.49 -3.02
C TRP A 128 -11.50 -6.03 -3.87
N ILE A 129 -11.57 -4.75 -4.23
CA ILE A 129 -12.60 -4.17 -5.11
C ILE A 129 -12.66 -4.86 -6.48
N ILE A 130 -11.53 -5.37 -6.98
CA ILE A 130 -11.46 -6.00 -8.32
C ILE A 130 -11.25 -7.52 -8.29
N ASP A 131 -11.24 -8.16 -7.12
CA ASP A 131 -11.17 -9.62 -7.06
C ASP A 131 -12.53 -10.18 -7.48
N SER A 132 -12.56 -10.95 -8.57
CA SER A 132 -13.81 -11.50 -9.14
C SER A 132 -14.58 -12.41 -8.18
N ARG A 133 -13.94 -12.85 -7.10
CA ARG A 133 -14.52 -13.70 -6.07
C ARG A 133 -15.14 -12.90 -4.92
N ASP A 134 -14.85 -11.60 -4.82
CA ASP A 134 -15.38 -10.74 -3.76
C ASP A 134 -16.73 -10.15 -4.20
N GLN A 135 -17.74 -10.30 -3.34
CA GLN A 135 -19.11 -9.86 -3.61
C GLN A 135 -19.45 -8.55 -2.87
N SER A 136 -18.47 -7.87 -2.26
CA SER A 136 -18.68 -6.65 -1.47
C SER A 136 -18.10 -5.39 -2.14
N THR A 137 -18.03 -5.37 -3.47
CA THR A 137 -17.45 -4.26 -4.24
C THR A 137 -18.13 -2.92 -3.96
N ASP A 138 -19.46 -2.89 -3.96
CA ASP A 138 -20.23 -1.66 -3.75
C ASP A 138 -20.07 -1.15 -2.31
N GLU A 139 -20.08 -2.04 -1.31
CA GLU A 139 -19.84 -1.67 0.08
C GLU A 139 -18.42 -1.13 0.29
N ARG A 140 -17.42 -1.75 -0.36
CA ARG A 140 -16.01 -1.30 -0.30
C ARG A 140 -15.84 0.07 -0.93
N LEU A 141 -16.44 0.31 -2.10
CA LEU A 141 -16.42 1.62 -2.74
C LEU A 141 -17.10 2.65 -1.83
N LYS A 142 -18.33 2.40 -1.38
CA LYS A 142 -19.07 3.30 -0.49
C LYS A 142 -18.28 3.64 0.78
N GLN A 143 -17.52 2.70 1.34
CA GLN A 143 -16.68 2.97 2.50
C GLN A 143 -15.54 3.97 2.25
N LEU A 144 -15.05 4.04 1.01
CA LEU A 144 -14.00 4.94 0.55
C LEU A 144 -14.52 6.29 0.03
N ASP A 145 -15.83 6.41 -0.19
CA ASP A 145 -16.50 7.65 -0.62
C ASP A 145 -16.56 8.67 0.53
N ASP A 146 -15.39 9.18 0.90
CA ASP A 146 -15.21 10.18 1.93
C ASP A 146 -14.13 11.18 1.50
N ALA A 147 -14.38 12.46 1.79
CA ALA A 147 -13.53 13.57 1.37
C ALA A 147 -12.06 13.44 1.82
N PHE A 148 -11.80 12.69 2.89
CA PHE A 148 -10.47 12.44 3.41
C PHE A 148 -9.90 11.08 3.02
N LYS A 149 -10.65 9.99 3.20
CA LYS A 149 -10.14 8.61 3.04
C LYS A 149 -9.47 8.36 1.69
N LEU A 150 -10.06 8.86 0.61
CA LEU A 150 -9.58 8.67 -0.77
C LEU A 150 -9.13 9.98 -1.43
N TYR A 151 -9.92 11.05 -1.29
CA TYR A 151 -9.78 12.27 -2.10
C TYR A 151 -8.67 13.24 -1.63
N ARG A 152 -7.90 12.87 -0.61
CA ARG A 152 -6.66 13.58 -0.25
C ARG A 152 -5.47 13.21 -1.14
N CYS A 153 -5.55 12.13 -1.93
CA CYS A 153 -4.56 11.84 -2.95
C CYS A 153 -4.54 12.95 -4.03
N LYS A 154 -3.42 13.69 -4.09
CA LYS A 154 -3.15 14.77 -5.07
C LYS A 154 -2.20 14.36 -6.20
N THR A 155 -2.09 13.07 -6.48
CA THR A 155 -1.27 12.55 -7.60
C THR A 155 0.19 13.03 -7.55
N ILE A 156 0.76 13.09 -6.34
CA ILE A 156 2.17 13.49 -6.10
C ILE A 156 3.14 12.40 -6.59
N MET A 157 2.68 11.15 -6.70
CA MET A 157 3.41 10.00 -7.25
C MET A 157 4.66 9.52 -6.52
N ASN A 158 5.06 10.15 -5.40
CA ASN A 158 6.10 9.62 -4.50
C ASN A 158 5.88 8.14 -4.14
N CYS A 159 4.63 7.76 -3.91
CA CYS A 159 4.24 6.39 -3.54
C CYS A 159 4.69 5.31 -4.55
N ALA A 160 4.62 5.59 -5.85
CA ALA A 160 5.07 4.67 -6.89
C ALA A 160 6.60 4.70 -7.03
N LYS A 161 7.22 5.90 -6.91
CA LYS A 161 8.67 6.09 -7.01
C LYS A 161 9.44 5.31 -5.94
N VAL A 162 8.95 5.28 -4.70
CA VAL A 162 9.66 4.67 -3.57
C VAL A 162 9.27 3.22 -3.28
N CYS A 163 8.36 2.62 -4.06
CA CYS A 163 7.89 1.26 -3.76
C CYS A 163 9.03 0.25 -4.00
N PRO A 164 9.54 -0.45 -2.97
CA PRO A 164 10.67 -1.37 -3.13
C PRO A 164 10.31 -2.62 -3.95
N LYS A 165 9.00 -2.87 -4.15
CA LYS A 165 8.47 -3.96 -4.98
C LYS A 165 8.09 -3.49 -6.39
N GLY A 166 8.31 -2.21 -6.74
CA GLY A 166 7.96 -1.67 -8.06
C GLY A 166 6.45 -1.57 -8.33
N LEU A 167 5.61 -1.62 -7.29
CA LEU A 167 4.15 -1.50 -7.43
C LEU A 167 3.74 -0.05 -7.71
N ASN A 168 2.52 0.14 -8.21
CA ASN A 168 1.99 1.47 -8.50
C ASN A 168 0.69 1.79 -7.72
N PRO A 169 0.81 2.17 -6.43
CA PRO A 169 -0.33 2.60 -5.63
C PRO A 169 -1.07 3.81 -6.21
N GLY A 170 -0.36 4.74 -6.84
CA GLY A 170 -0.97 5.92 -7.47
C GLY A 170 -1.97 5.53 -8.57
N LYS A 171 -1.60 4.55 -9.41
CA LYS A 171 -2.49 3.99 -10.44
C LYS A 171 -3.70 3.28 -9.81
N ALA A 172 -3.51 2.49 -8.76
CA ALA A 172 -4.62 1.84 -8.06
C ALA A 172 -5.62 2.86 -7.48
N ILE A 173 -5.13 3.94 -6.84
CA ILE A 173 -5.98 5.03 -6.34
C ILE A 173 -6.76 5.69 -7.47
N ALA A 174 -6.12 5.94 -8.62
CA ALA A 174 -6.80 6.52 -9.77
C ALA A 174 -7.93 5.60 -10.28
N LYS A 175 -7.72 4.29 -10.28
CA LYS A 175 -8.76 3.31 -10.65
C LYS A 175 -9.92 3.27 -9.66
N ILE A 176 -9.67 3.36 -8.35
CA ILE A 176 -10.75 3.51 -7.35
C ILE A 176 -11.58 4.76 -7.65
N LYS A 177 -10.93 5.90 -7.90
CA LYS A 177 -11.63 7.16 -8.22
C LYS A 177 -12.48 7.03 -9.49
N LYS A 178 -12.02 6.31 -10.52
CA LYS A 178 -12.81 6.04 -11.72
C LYS A 178 -14.02 5.13 -11.45
N ALA A 179 -13.85 4.11 -10.61
CA ALA A 179 -14.94 3.21 -10.23
C ALA A 179 -16.12 3.96 -9.57
N HIS A 180 -15.85 4.98 -8.76
CA HIS A 180 -16.88 5.87 -8.19
C HIS A 180 -17.70 6.64 -9.22
N HIS A 181 -17.17 6.84 -10.43
CA HIS A 181 -17.86 7.53 -11.52
C HIS A 181 -18.50 6.56 -12.53
N GLY A 182 -18.66 5.28 -12.16
CA GLY A 182 -19.29 4.27 -13.02
C GLY A 182 -18.38 3.67 -14.09
N HIS A 183 -17.06 3.80 -13.95
CA HIS A 183 -16.07 3.24 -14.88
C HIS A 183 -15.13 2.28 -14.16
N LEU A 184 -15.44 0.98 -14.22
CA LEU A 184 -14.67 -0.11 -13.59
C LEU A 184 -13.54 -0.67 -14.49
N GLU A 185 -13.43 -0.19 -15.73
CA GLU A 185 -12.43 -0.63 -16.74
C GLU A 185 -11.25 0.34 -16.91
#